data_AF-A0A265NE46-F1
#
_entry.id   AF-A0A265NE46-F1
#
_cell.length_a   1.000
_cell.length_b   1.000
_cell.length_c   1.000
_cell.angle_alpha   90.00
_cell.angle_beta   90.00
_cell.angle_gamma   90.00
#
_symmetry.space_group_name_H-M   'P 1'
#
loop_
_entity.id
_entity.type
_entity.pdbx_description
1 polymer ?
#
loop_
_entity_poly.entity_id
_entity_poly.type
_entity_poly.pdbx_seq_one_letter_code
_entity_poly.pdbx_strand_id
1 'polypeptide(L)'
;MTYKKLFLLVITTCCLVIGLQAADHHKPVSAFTNQVIQQGAVGDDVIELQARLQYLGFYNGKIDGVFGWGTYWGLRNFQYEFGLEIDGLAGQTTKQKLVDASEYDEQYVKQQINQGRNFTHYGGTDKNQQSSGAGGGGGGADTTNTASVNVPQGYSQNDIQLIANAVYGEARGEPYVGQVAVAAVILNRIESPTFPNNASGVIFEPRAFTAVADGQIWLTPNETARQAVLDAINGWDPTGNALYYFNPDTATSAWIWTRPQIKKIGKHIFCK
;
A
#
# COMPACT_ATOMS: atom_id res chain seq x y z
N MET A 1 56.57 -63.78 12.72
CA MET A 1 56.93 -62.47 12.10
C MET A 1 55.77 -62.01 11.21
N THR A 2 54.67 -61.53 11.81
CA THR A 2 53.40 -61.35 11.06
C THR A 2 52.57 -60.14 11.46
N TYR A 3 53.14 -59.19 12.23
CA TYR A 3 52.38 -58.02 12.72
C TYR A 3 52.91 -56.65 12.23
N LYS A 4 53.97 -56.60 11.43
CA LYS A 4 54.54 -55.33 10.94
C LYS A 4 53.96 -54.81 9.61
N LYS A 5 53.13 -55.59 8.90
CA LYS A 5 52.53 -55.16 7.62
C LYS A 5 51.05 -54.74 7.71
N LEU A 6 50.38 -54.96 8.84
CA LEU A 6 48.98 -54.56 9.03
C LEU A 6 48.81 -53.15 9.63
N PHE A 7 49.88 -52.55 10.15
CA PHE A 7 49.82 -51.24 10.79
C PHE A 7 49.92 -50.07 9.81
N LEU A 8 50.31 -50.32 8.55
CA LEU A 8 50.53 -49.26 7.55
C LEU A 8 49.34 -49.05 6.60
N LEU A 9 48.28 -49.85 6.69
CA LEU A 9 47.08 -49.72 5.85
C LEU A 9 45.86 -49.15 6.60
N VAL A 10 46.00 -48.86 7.90
CA VAL A 10 44.91 -48.28 8.71
C VAL A 10 45.08 -46.77 8.94
N ILE A 11 46.26 -46.21 8.66
CA ILE A 11 46.54 -44.78 8.91
C ILE A 11 46.28 -43.89 7.69
N THR A 12 46.25 -44.44 6.47
CA THR A 12 45.93 -43.67 5.25
C THR A 12 44.44 -43.61 4.91
N THR A 13 43.60 -44.24 5.73
CA THR A 13 42.12 -44.18 5.65
C THR A 13 41.53 -43.43 6.84
N CYS A 14 42.35 -42.61 7.52
CA CYS A 14 41.91 -41.78 8.65
C CYS A 14 42.06 -40.26 8.38
N CYS A 15 42.43 -39.87 7.15
CA CYS A 15 42.63 -38.45 6.78
C CYS A 15 41.84 -37.97 5.56
N LEU A 16 40.86 -38.73 5.05
CA LEU A 16 40.13 -38.32 3.83
C LEU A 16 38.63 -38.58 3.89
N VAL A 17 38.04 -38.36 5.07
CA VAL A 17 36.60 -38.11 5.20
C VAL A 17 36.39 -36.95 6.18
N ILE A 18 37.12 -35.86 5.99
CA ILE A 18 36.60 -34.53 6.34
C ILE A 18 35.89 -34.07 5.07
N GLY A 19 34.82 -34.79 4.73
CA GLY A 19 33.89 -34.38 3.70
C GLY A 19 33.21 -33.13 4.22
N LEU A 20 33.63 -32.00 3.66
CA LEU A 20 32.94 -30.73 3.52
C LEU A 20 31.46 -30.78 3.99
N GLN A 21 31.25 -30.73 5.30
CA GLN A 21 30.00 -30.20 5.83
C GLN A 21 30.17 -28.70 5.76
N ALA A 22 29.90 -28.14 4.58
CA ALA A 22 29.33 -26.82 4.51
C ALA A 22 28.03 -26.93 5.31
N ALA A 23 28.11 -26.67 6.61
CA ALA A 23 26.94 -26.26 7.34
C ALA A 23 26.50 -24.98 6.62
N ASP A 24 25.50 -25.11 5.76
CA ASP A 24 24.66 -24.00 5.36
C ASP A 24 24.07 -23.44 6.66
N HIS A 25 24.84 -22.58 7.32
CA HIS A 25 24.32 -21.62 8.27
C HIS A 25 23.54 -20.58 7.47
N HIS A 26 22.47 -21.02 6.80
CA HIS A 26 21.32 -20.16 6.65
C HIS A 26 20.84 -19.92 8.08
N LYS A 27 21.38 -18.87 8.71
CA LYS A 27 20.70 -18.27 9.85
C LYS A 27 19.29 -18.04 9.33
N PRO A 28 18.24 -18.67 9.89
CA PRO A 28 16.90 -18.23 9.58
C PRO A 28 16.91 -16.76 9.99
N VAL A 29 16.91 -15.85 9.02
CA VAL A 29 16.56 -14.47 9.30
C VAL A 29 15.16 -14.61 9.84
N SER A 30 15.01 -14.41 11.15
CA SER A 30 13.69 -14.44 11.75
C SER A 30 12.95 -13.29 11.09
N ALA A 31 12.08 -13.63 10.14
CA ALA A 31 11.07 -12.70 9.67
C ALA A 31 10.19 -12.29 10.87
N PHE A 32 9.19 -11.46 10.60
CA PHE A 32 8.13 -11.04 11.51
C PHE A 32 7.97 -11.92 12.77
N THR A 33 7.88 -11.28 13.93
CA THR A 33 7.46 -11.98 15.15
C THR A 33 6.02 -12.52 15.01
N ASN A 34 5.59 -13.35 15.96
CA ASN A 34 4.22 -13.91 15.97
C ASN A 34 3.12 -12.88 16.33
N GLN A 35 3.48 -11.64 16.68
CA GLN A 35 2.51 -10.62 17.08
C GLN A 35 1.72 -10.09 15.88
N VAL A 36 0.40 -9.92 16.00
CA VAL A 36 -0.37 -9.22 14.95
C VAL A 36 0.04 -7.75 14.92
N ILE A 37 0.42 -7.27 13.75
CA ILE A 37 0.80 -5.86 13.56
C ILE A 37 -0.42 -5.09 13.07
N GLN A 38 -0.70 -3.96 13.71
CA GLN A 38 -1.84 -3.09 13.40
C GLN A 38 -1.43 -1.62 13.45
N GLN A 39 -2.31 -0.74 12.97
CA GLN A 39 -2.10 0.69 13.07
C GLN A 39 -1.80 1.15 14.51
N GLY A 40 -0.82 2.04 14.65
CA GLY A 40 -0.30 2.51 15.93
C GLY A 40 0.82 1.65 16.51
N ALA A 41 1.08 0.45 15.94
CA ALA A 41 2.26 -0.33 16.30
C ALA A 41 3.55 0.39 15.92
N VAL A 42 4.62 0.10 16.67
CA VAL A 42 5.97 0.60 16.40
C VAL A 42 7.00 -0.52 16.56
N GLY A 43 8.13 -0.42 15.86
CA GLY A 43 9.30 -1.29 16.05
C GLY A 43 9.72 -2.09 14.81
N ASP A 44 10.58 -3.07 15.02
CA ASP A 44 11.25 -3.83 13.96
C ASP A 44 10.28 -4.56 13.02
N ASP A 45 9.20 -5.14 13.56
CA ASP A 45 8.15 -5.77 12.77
C ASP A 45 7.47 -4.78 11.81
N VAL A 46 7.34 -3.51 12.20
CA VAL A 46 6.77 -2.46 11.34
C VAL A 46 7.78 -2.04 10.28
N ILE A 47 9.07 -1.99 10.61
CA ILE A 47 10.15 -1.71 9.65
C ILE A 47 10.14 -2.78 8.54
N GLU A 48 10.08 -4.06 8.92
CA GLU A 48 10.00 -5.16 7.96
C GLU A 48 8.72 -5.06 7.11
N LEU A 49 7.57 -4.76 7.73
CA LEU A 49 6.30 -4.57 7.01
C LEU A 49 6.41 -3.47 5.95
N GLN A 50 6.87 -2.28 6.35
CA GLN A 50 7.03 -1.14 5.45
C GLN A 50 8.02 -1.46 4.32
N ALA A 51 9.14 -2.12 4.63
CA ALA A 51 10.13 -2.52 3.63
C ALA A 51 9.54 -3.49 2.60
N ARG A 52 8.87 -4.56 3.04
CA ARG A 52 8.27 -5.53 2.13
C ARG A 52 7.15 -4.95 1.29
N LEU A 53 6.30 -4.11 1.88
CA LEU A 53 5.27 -3.39 1.13
C LEU A 53 5.88 -2.46 0.08
N GLN A 54 6.99 -1.81 0.42
CA GLN A 54 7.70 -0.94 -0.52
C GLN A 54 8.38 -1.73 -1.65
N TYR A 55 8.99 -2.88 -1.33
CA TYR A 55 9.57 -3.79 -2.32
C TYR A 55 8.54 -4.20 -3.38
N LEU A 56 7.31 -4.42 -2.93
CA LEU A 56 6.17 -4.80 -3.75
C LEU A 56 5.46 -3.62 -4.43
N GLY A 57 5.88 -2.37 -4.15
CA GLY A 57 5.28 -1.16 -4.72
C GLY A 57 3.97 -0.72 -4.06
N PHE A 58 3.59 -1.29 -2.91
CA PHE A 58 2.38 -0.90 -2.17
C PHE A 58 2.63 0.23 -1.17
N TYR A 59 3.88 0.55 -0.84
CA TYR A 59 4.22 1.59 0.14
C TYR A 59 5.33 2.51 -0.38
N ASN A 60 5.05 3.82 -0.41
CA ASN A 60 5.97 4.84 -0.90
C ASN A 60 6.46 5.79 0.21
N GLY A 61 6.09 5.51 1.47
CA GLY A 61 6.50 6.31 2.61
C GLY A 61 7.90 5.95 3.12
N LYS A 62 8.31 6.63 4.20
CA LYS A 62 9.57 6.34 4.88
C LYS A 62 9.47 5.03 5.66
N ILE A 63 10.51 4.22 5.62
CA ILE A 63 10.63 3.07 6.51
C ILE A 63 11.16 3.59 7.86
N ASP A 64 10.23 3.90 8.75
CA ASP A 64 10.48 4.54 10.05
C ASP A 64 10.07 3.68 11.25
N GLY A 65 9.48 2.52 11.00
CA GLY A 65 9.01 1.61 12.04
C GLY A 65 7.79 2.13 12.79
N VAL A 66 7.04 3.09 12.24
CA VAL A 66 5.79 3.60 12.80
C VAL A 66 4.63 3.22 11.88
N PHE A 67 3.69 2.42 12.39
CA PHE A 67 2.55 1.98 11.60
C PHE A 67 1.50 3.08 11.59
N GLY A 68 1.77 4.10 10.76
CA GLY A 68 0.85 5.18 10.46
C GLY A 68 -0.12 4.83 9.33
N TRP A 69 -0.89 5.84 8.91
CA TRP A 69 -1.89 5.69 7.85
C TRP A 69 -1.28 5.22 6.52
N GLY A 70 -0.12 5.73 6.11
CA GLY A 70 0.51 5.27 4.87
C GLY A 70 0.80 3.76 4.86
N THR A 71 1.25 3.21 6.00
CA THR A 71 1.50 1.76 6.15
C THR A 71 0.19 0.97 6.14
N TYR A 72 -0.84 1.49 6.80
CA TYR A 72 -2.19 0.93 6.78
C TYR A 72 -2.72 0.80 5.34
N TRP A 73 -2.57 1.83 4.53
CA TRP A 73 -3.01 1.81 3.13
C TRP A 73 -2.21 0.87 2.26
N GLY A 74 -0.88 0.91 2.38
CA GLY A 74 -0.04 -0.04 1.66
C GLY A 74 -0.41 -1.49 2.00
N LEU A 75 -0.69 -1.78 3.27
CA LEU A 75 -1.12 -3.10 3.70
C LEU A 75 -2.47 -3.51 3.12
N ARG A 76 -3.48 -2.63 3.13
CA ARG A 76 -4.79 -2.94 2.57
C ARG A 76 -4.74 -3.09 1.05
N ASN A 77 -3.93 -2.30 0.35
CA ASN A 77 -3.69 -2.45 -1.09
C ASN A 77 -3.08 -3.82 -1.39
N PHE A 78 -2.06 -4.21 -0.62
CA PHE A 78 -1.45 -5.52 -0.71
C PHE A 78 -2.47 -6.64 -0.44
N GLN A 79 -3.26 -6.53 0.64
CA GLN A 79 -4.29 -7.50 0.97
C GLN A 79 -5.31 -7.66 -0.16
N TYR A 80 -5.77 -6.54 -0.72
CA TYR A 80 -6.69 -6.55 -1.86
C TYR A 80 -6.07 -7.23 -3.09
N GLU A 81 -4.86 -6.84 -3.49
CA GLU A 81 -4.21 -7.36 -4.70
C GLU A 81 -3.90 -8.86 -4.60
N PHE A 82 -3.58 -9.34 -3.39
CA PHE A 82 -3.28 -10.76 -3.15
C PHE A 82 -4.50 -11.59 -2.70
N GLY A 83 -5.71 -11.02 -2.75
CA GLY A 83 -6.96 -11.74 -2.44
C GLY A 83 -7.09 -12.16 -0.98
N LEU A 84 -6.51 -11.39 -0.06
CA LEU A 84 -6.58 -11.60 1.38
C LEU A 84 -7.79 -10.86 2.00
N GLU A 85 -8.06 -11.14 3.28
CA GLU A 85 -8.96 -10.31 4.07
C GLU A 85 -8.37 -8.89 4.20
N ILE A 86 -9.17 -7.87 3.89
CA ILE A 86 -8.74 -6.46 3.75
C ILE A 86 -9.00 -5.70 5.06
N ASP A 87 -8.54 -6.27 6.16
CA ASP A 87 -8.74 -5.80 7.55
C ASP A 87 -7.68 -4.79 8.01
N GLY A 88 -6.62 -4.58 7.23
CA GLY A 88 -5.49 -3.73 7.60
C GLY A 88 -4.65 -4.28 8.77
N LEU A 89 -4.75 -5.59 9.04
CA LEU A 89 -3.97 -6.29 10.05
C LEU A 89 -2.91 -7.20 9.39
N ALA A 90 -1.67 -7.07 9.83
CA ALA A 90 -0.61 -7.98 9.44
C ALA A 90 -0.62 -9.21 10.36
N GLY A 91 -1.65 -10.05 10.20
CA GLY A 91 -1.75 -11.37 10.82
C GLY A 91 -0.89 -12.42 10.11
N GLN A 92 -0.93 -13.66 10.58
CA GLN A 92 -0.06 -14.75 10.08
C GLN A 92 -0.16 -14.94 8.57
N THR A 93 -1.37 -14.99 8.01
CA THR A 93 -1.60 -15.17 6.56
C THR A 93 -1.02 -14.02 5.75
N THR A 94 -1.27 -12.78 6.17
CA THR A 94 -0.75 -11.57 5.53
C THR A 94 0.77 -11.52 5.58
N LYS A 95 1.36 -11.82 6.74
CA LYS A 95 2.82 -11.89 6.94
C LYS A 95 3.46 -12.94 6.05
N GLN A 96 2.90 -14.15 6.01
CA GLN A 96 3.42 -15.20 5.14
C GLN A 96 3.38 -14.77 3.67
N LYS A 97 2.27 -14.17 3.22
CA LYS A 97 2.14 -13.69 1.86
C LYS A 97 3.16 -12.59 1.51
N LEU A 98 3.45 -11.69 2.45
CA LEU A 98 4.51 -10.68 2.29
C LEU A 98 5.87 -11.34 2.14
N VAL A 99 6.18 -12.32 3.00
CA VAL A 99 7.44 -13.08 2.95
C VAL A 99 7.61 -13.81 1.62
N ASP A 100 6.55 -14.48 1.13
CA ASP A 100 6.60 -15.24 -0.11
C ASP A 100 6.73 -14.34 -1.35
N ALA A 101 6.21 -13.12 -1.30
CA ALA A 101 6.17 -12.19 -2.43
C ALA A 101 7.36 -11.20 -2.46
N SER A 102 8.17 -11.12 -1.42
CA SER A 102 9.23 -10.11 -1.30
C SER A 102 10.52 -10.62 -0.66
N GLU A 103 11.63 -9.99 -1.01
CA GLU A 103 12.90 -10.16 -0.31
C GLU A 103 13.02 -9.13 0.81
N TYR A 104 13.70 -9.48 1.92
CA TYR A 104 13.99 -8.56 3.02
C TYR A 104 15.41 -8.78 3.56
N ASP A 105 16.24 -7.74 3.46
CA ASP A 105 17.62 -7.67 3.95
C ASP A 105 17.63 -6.81 5.22
N GLU A 106 17.38 -7.46 6.36
CA GLU A 106 17.27 -6.81 7.67
C GLU A 106 18.51 -5.97 8.00
N GLN A 107 19.70 -6.51 7.72
CA GLN A 107 20.97 -5.84 8.04
C GLN A 107 21.13 -4.56 7.24
N TYR A 108 20.85 -4.61 5.94
CA TYR A 108 20.88 -3.43 5.07
C TYR A 108 19.88 -2.37 5.54
N VAL A 109 18.62 -2.74 5.77
CA VAL A 109 17.56 -1.80 6.17
C VAL A 109 17.91 -1.15 7.52
N LYS A 110 18.30 -1.92 8.53
CA LYS A 110 18.71 -1.39 9.84
C LYS A 110 19.95 -0.51 9.74
N GLN A 111 20.91 -0.83 8.88
CA GLN A 111 22.08 0.00 8.64
C GLN A 111 21.71 1.37 8.04
N GLN A 112 20.78 1.42 7.07
CA GLN A 112 20.32 2.68 6.49
C GLN A 112 19.62 3.56 7.54
N ILE A 113 18.77 2.96 8.38
CA ILE A 113 18.05 3.66 9.45
C ILE A 113 19.04 4.24 10.48
N ASN A 114 20.01 3.44 10.94
CA ASN A 114 21.00 3.88 11.92
C ASN A 114 21.92 5.01 11.42
N GLN A 115 22.10 5.13 10.11
CA GLN A 115 22.88 6.20 9.50
C GLN A 115 22.13 7.54 9.42
N GLY A 116 20.91 7.63 9.99
CA GLY A 116 20.13 8.86 10.07
C GLY A 116 19.63 9.38 8.71
N ARG A 117 19.73 8.55 7.66
CA ARG A 117 19.20 8.90 6.35
C ARG A 117 17.69 8.67 6.35
N ASN A 118 16.94 9.55 5.71
CA ASN A 118 15.53 9.30 5.40
C ASN A 118 15.47 8.15 4.40
N PHE A 119 15.45 6.91 4.90
CA PHE A 119 15.34 5.70 4.08
C PHE A 119 13.92 5.63 3.52
N THR A 120 13.77 6.09 2.28
CA THR A 120 12.49 6.29 1.61
C THR A 120 12.21 5.26 0.53
N HIS A 121 13.13 4.35 0.22
CA HIS A 121 12.92 3.34 -0.82
C HIS A 121 13.67 2.03 -0.58
N TYR A 122 12.98 0.89 -0.71
CA TYR A 122 13.52 -0.46 -0.64
C TYR A 122 12.93 -1.34 -1.76
N GLY A 123 13.78 -2.03 -2.52
CA GLY A 123 13.38 -2.89 -3.65
C GLY A 123 13.54 -2.24 -5.04
N GLY A 124 13.45 -3.04 -6.11
CA GLY A 124 13.31 -2.55 -7.50
C GLY A 124 14.51 -1.85 -8.18
N THR A 125 15.67 -1.68 -7.54
CA THR A 125 16.88 -1.05 -8.12
C THR A 125 18.17 -1.52 -7.44
N ASP A 126 19.33 -1.26 -8.03
CA ASP A 126 20.66 -1.58 -7.47
C ASP A 126 20.85 -0.89 -6.10
N LYS A 127 21.45 -1.57 -5.11
CA LYS A 127 21.57 -1.14 -3.70
C LYS A 127 22.26 0.24 -3.54
N ASN A 128 23.01 0.67 -4.54
CA ASN A 128 23.72 1.95 -4.60
C ASN A 128 22.83 3.14 -4.99
N GLN A 129 21.61 2.92 -5.50
CA GLN A 129 20.68 3.97 -5.96
C GLN A 129 19.48 4.20 -5.03
N GLN A 130 19.34 3.37 -3.99
CA GLN A 130 18.18 3.36 -3.08
C GLN A 130 18.28 4.35 -1.91
N SER A 131 19.33 5.20 -1.87
CA SER A 131 19.43 6.30 -0.91
C SER A 131 19.61 7.63 -1.64
N SER A 132 18.57 8.46 -1.70
CA SER A 132 18.68 9.85 -2.17
C SER A 132 19.28 10.73 -1.07
N GLY A 133 20.32 11.48 -1.44
CA GLY A 133 21.07 12.38 -0.54
C GLY A 133 20.24 13.54 0.02
N ALA A 134 20.72 14.07 1.14
CA ALA A 134 20.11 15.16 1.89
C ALA A 134 19.96 16.46 1.07
N GLY A 135 18.73 16.92 0.91
CA GLY A 135 18.38 18.27 0.47
C GLY A 135 17.46 18.91 1.51
N GLY A 136 17.97 19.92 2.22
CA GLY A 136 17.23 20.65 3.26
C GLY A 136 16.25 21.67 2.70
N GLY A 137 15.25 21.99 3.52
CA GLY A 137 14.31 23.09 3.29
C GLY A 137 13.41 23.26 4.51
N GLY A 138 13.77 24.18 5.40
CA GLY A 138 12.96 24.57 6.55
C GLY A 138 11.87 25.58 6.19
N GLY A 139 10.88 25.68 7.07
CA GLY A 139 9.87 26.74 7.08
C GLY A 139 8.80 26.45 8.14
N GLY A 140 8.82 27.19 9.25
CA GLY A 140 7.87 27.06 10.36
C GLY A 140 6.62 27.94 10.22
N ALA A 141 5.87 28.01 11.35
CA ALA A 141 4.61 28.73 11.64
C ALA A 141 3.37 27.81 11.51
N ASP A 142 2.36 27.82 12.38
CA ASP A 142 2.07 28.54 13.63
C ASP A 142 0.89 27.79 14.30
N THR A 143 0.89 27.80 15.62
CA THR A 143 -0.11 27.22 16.51
C THR A 143 -1.42 28.01 16.49
N THR A 144 -2.49 27.42 15.97
CA THR A 144 -3.85 27.72 16.45
C THR A 144 -4.65 26.43 16.64
N ASN A 145 -5.16 26.31 17.87
CA ASN A 145 -5.86 25.15 18.40
C ASN A 145 -7.30 25.15 17.88
N THR A 146 -7.64 24.24 16.98
CA THR A 146 -9.02 23.77 16.75
C THR A 146 -8.90 22.29 16.45
N ALA A 147 -9.59 21.44 17.22
CA ALA A 147 -9.43 19.99 17.26
C ALA A 147 -9.19 19.38 15.86
N SER A 148 -7.93 19.06 15.58
CA SER A 148 -7.47 18.60 14.28
C SER A 148 -7.81 17.13 14.10
N VAL A 149 -8.94 16.85 13.45
CA VAL A 149 -9.01 15.64 12.63
C VAL A 149 -7.87 15.78 11.63
N ASN A 150 -6.92 14.85 11.63
CA ASN A 150 -5.78 14.87 10.73
C ASN A 150 -6.27 14.68 9.30
N VAL A 151 -6.64 15.78 8.64
CA VAL A 151 -7.06 15.80 7.24
C VAL A 151 -5.81 15.62 6.39
N PRO A 152 -5.82 14.72 5.39
CA PRO A 152 -4.68 14.60 4.49
C PRO A 152 -4.37 15.95 3.81
N GLN A 153 -3.08 16.27 3.67
CA GLN A 153 -2.61 17.53 3.07
C GLN A 153 -3.23 17.72 1.68
N GLY A 154 -3.87 18.87 1.44
CA GLY A 154 -4.40 19.26 0.12
C GLY A 154 -5.92 19.26 -0.04
N TYR A 155 -6.69 18.71 0.91
CA TYR A 155 -8.16 18.71 0.87
C TYR A 155 -8.76 19.38 2.11
N SER A 156 -9.78 20.21 1.92
CA SER A 156 -10.54 20.79 3.02
C SER A 156 -11.60 19.79 3.54
N GLN A 157 -12.13 20.03 4.74
CA GLN A 157 -13.27 19.26 5.27
C GLN A 157 -14.49 19.34 4.34
N ASN A 158 -14.67 20.47 3.65
CA ASN A 158 -15.74 20.65 2.68
C ASN A 158 -15.50 19.78 1.43
N ASP A 159 -14.26 19.68 0.95
CA ASP A 159 -13.93 18.79 -0.18
C ASP A 159 -14.23 17.33 0.19
N ILE A 160 -13.81 16.90 1.38
CA ILE A 160 -14.08 15.53 1.86
C ILE A 160 -15.58 15.27 1.95
N GLN A 161 -16.36 16.23 2.44
CA GLN A 161 -17.81 16.10 2.51
C GLN A 161 -18.44 16.00 1.11
N LEU A 162 -18.02 16.85 0.17
CA LEU A 162 -18.49 16.82 -1.21
C LEU A 162 -18.16 15.47 -1.88
N ILE A 163 -16.91 15.03 -1.80
CA ILE A 163 -16.47 13.76 -2.38
C ILE A 163 -17.23 12.60 -1.72
N ALA A 164 -17.40 12.60 -0.40
CA ALA A 164 -18.07 11.51 0.31
C ALA A 164 -19.55 11.41 -0.07
N ASN A 165 -20.23 12.53 -0.26
CA ASN A 165 -21.61 12.54 -0.73
C ASN A 165 -21.72 12.06 -2.19
N ALA A 166 -20.78 12.45 -3.05
CA ALA A 166 -20.69 11.93 -4.41
C ALA A 166 -20.47 10.41 -4.41
N VAL A 167 -19.50 9.92 -3.65
CA VAL A 167 -19.20 8.48 -3.48
C VAL A 167 -20.42 7.72 -2.97
N TYR A 168 -21.14 8.28 -1.99
CA TYR A 168 -22.34 7.64 -1.47
C TYR A 168 -23.44 7.53 -2.54
N GLY A 169 -23.68 8.57 -3.34
CA GLY A 169 -24.66 8.50 -4.43
C GLY A 169 -24.34 7.43 -5.47
N GLU A 170 -23.06 7.29 -5.81
CA GLU A 170 -22.61 6.38 -6.86
C GLU A 170 -22.43 4.94 -6.38
N ALA A 171 -21.97 4.73 -5.14
CA ALA A 171 -21.52 3.43 -4.65
C ALA A 171 -22.26 2.95 -3.39
N ARG A 172 -23.43 3.51 -3.07
CA ARG A 172 -24.27 2.99 -1.97
C ARG A 172 -24.66 1.53 -2.24
N GLY A 173 -24.35 0.67 -1.27
CA GLY A 173 -24.63 -0.77 -1.35
C GLY A 173 -23.59 -1.57 -2.13
N GLU A 174 -22.55 -0.92 -2.66
CA GLU A 174 -21.37 -1.59 -3.21
C GLU A 174 -20.47 -2.11 -2.06
N PRO A 175 -19.62 -3.13 -2.32
CA PRO A 175 -18.57 -3.49 -1.38
C PRO A 175 -17.70 -2.27 -1.04
N TYR A 176 -17.09 -2.25 0.14
CA TYR A 176 -16.28 -1.12 0.60
C TYR A 176 -15.21 -0.70 -0.42
N VAL A 177 -14.55 -1.69 -1.05
CA VAL A 177 -13.57 -1.45 -2.13
C VAL A 177 -14.18 -0.70 -3.31
N GLY A 178 -15.46 -0.93 -3.64
CA GLY A 178 -16.18 -0.21 -4.69
C GLY A 178 -16.46 1.25 -4.32
N GLN A 179 -16.65 1.57 -3.04
CA GLN A 179 -16.76 2.95 -2.57
C GLN A 179 -15.42 3.68 -2.66
N VAL A 180 -14.32 3.03 -2.23
CA VAL A 180 -12.96 3.56 -2.39
C VAL A 180 -12.62 3.76 -3.87
N ALA A 181 -13.04 2.83 -4.73
CA ALA A 181 -12.83 2.90 -6.17
C ALA A 181 -13.46 4.15 -6.80
N VAL A 182 -14.70 4.52 -6.42
CA VAL A 182 -15.31 5.76 -6.90
C VAL A 182 -14.59 6.99 -6.35
N ALA A 183 -14.17 6.97 -5.08
CA ALA A 183 -13.39 8.05 -4.51
C ALA A 183 -12.07 8.24 -5.26
N ALA A 184 -11.34 7.15 -5.53
CA ALA A 184 -10.09 7.17 -6.30
C ALA A 184 -10.29 7.75 -7.71
N VAL A 185 -11.38 7.40 -8.40
CA VAL A 185 -11.69 8.01 -9.72
C VAL A 185 -11.86 9.53 -9.61
N ILE A 186 -12.51 10.04 -8.55
CA ILE A 186 -12.64 11.50 -8.34
C ILE A 186 -11.24 12.12 -8.19
N LEU A 187 -10.36 11.52 -7.41
CA LEU A 187 -8.99 12.02 -7.21
C LEU A 187 -8.15 11.94 -8.50
N ASN A 188 -8.24 10.83 -9.23
CA ASN A 188 -7.58 10.66 -10.53
C ASN A 188 -8.03 11.72 -11.55
N ARG A 189 -9.30 12.13 -11.50
CA ARG A 189 -9.80 13.25 -12.32
C ARG A 189 -9.19 14.58 -11.87
N ILE A 190 -9.13 14.86 -10.57
CA ILE A 190 -8.50 16.08 -10.03
C ILE A 190 -7.03 16.19 -10.49
N GLU A 191 -6.32 15.07 -10.56
CA GLU A 191 -4.91 15.01 -11.00
C GLU A 191 -4.75 15.03 -12.53
N SER A 192 -5.80 14.71 -13.29
CA SER A 192 -5.72 14.61 -14.74
C SER A 192 -5.88 15.98 -15.43
N PRO A 193 -5.05 16.29 -16.45
CA PRO A 193 -5.17 17.54 -17.20
C PRO A 193 -6.45 17.63 -18.06
N THR A 194 -7.21 16.53 -18.20
CA THR A 194 -8.45 16.49 -18.98
C THR A 194 -9.69 16.90 -18.20
N PHE A 195 -9.59 17.04 -16.88
CA PHE A 195 -10.69 17.36 -15.99
C PHE A 195 -10.37 18.61 -15.16
N PRO A 196 -11.37 19.20 -14.47
CA PRO A 196 -11.11 20.24 -13.49
C PRO A 196 -10.14 19.77 -12.39
N ASN A 197 -9.27 20.67 -11.94
CA ASN A 197 -8.19 20.36 -11.00
C ASN A 197 -8.59 20.52 -9.51
N ASN A 198 -9.87 20.41 -9.18
CA ASN A 198 -10.37 20.50 -7.81
C ASN A 198 -11.67 19.70 -7.63
N ALA A 199 -11.95 19.30 -6.38
CA ALA A 199 -13.08 18.42 -6.04
C ALA A 199 -14.43 18.97 -6.51
N SER A 200 -14.70 20.25 -6.23
CA SER A 200 -15.92 20.92 -6.67
C SER A 200 -16.06 20.87 -8.19
N GLY A 201 -15.01 21.25 -8.91
CA GLY A 201 -14.97 21.23 -10.37
C GLY A 201 -15.34 19.87 -10.94
N VAL A 202 -14.69 18.80 -10.48
CA VAL A 202 -14.95 17.42 -10.92
C VAL A 202 -16.37 16.96 -10.57
N ILE A 203 -16.83 17.24 -9.35
CA ILE A 203 -18.13 16.77 -8.85
C ILE A 203 -19.28 17.46 -9.58
N PHE A 204 -19.16 18.76 -9.84
CA PHE A 204 -20.21 19.56 -10.49
C PHE A 204 -20.13 19.56 -12.01
N GLU A 205 -19.25 18.76 -12.62
CA GLU A 205 -19.30 18.55 -14.07
C GLU A 205 -20.67 18.00 -14.48
N PRO A 206 -21.28 18.53 -15.57
CA PRO A 206 -22.64 18.16 -15.96
C PRO A 206 -22.80 16.64 -16.13
N ARG A 207 -23.67 16.05 -15.29
CA ARG A 207 -24.02 14.62 -15.27
C ARG A 207 -22.87 13.68 -14.88
N ALA A 208 -21.84 14.18 -14.19
CA ALA A 208 -20.74 13.35 -13.70
C ALA A 208 -21.12 12.50 -12.49
N PHE A 209 -22.00 13.02 -11.61
CA PHE A 209 -22.43 12.35 -10.38
C PHE A 209 -23.94 12.54 -10.15
N THR A 210 -24.65 11.46 -9.87
CA THR A 210 -26.09 11.42 -9.57
C THR A 210 -26.44 12.21 -8.31
N ALA A 211 -25.57 12.16 -7.29
CA ALA A 211 -25.75 12.89 -6.02
C ALA A 211 -25.96 14.40 -6.19
N VAL A 212 -25.41 14.99 -7.25
CA VAL A 212 -25.61 16.41 -7.58
C VAL A 212 -27.02 16.65 -8.12
N ALA A 213 -27.46 15.83 -9.08
CA ALA A 213 -28.79 15.94 -9.68
C ALA A 213 -29.91 15.66 -8.65
N ASP A 214 -29.67 14.73 -7.74
CA ASP A 214 -30.62 14.32 -6.70
C ASP A 214 -30.61 15.26 -5.47
N GLY A 215 -29.77 16.30 -5.47
CA GLY A 215 -29.65 17.27 -4.38
C GLY A 215 -29.04 16.72 -3.09
N GLN A 216 -28.48 15.51 -3.12
CA GLN A 216 -27.90 14.82 -1.96
C GLN A 216 -26.49 15.32 -1.59
N ILE A 217 -25.88 16.14 -2.44
CA ILE A 217 -24.50 16.61 -2.28
C ILE A 217 -24.25 17.47 -1.03
N TRP A 218 -25.31 18.03 -0.42
CA TRP A 218 -25.24 18.89 0.77
C TRP A 218 -25.61 18.19 2.08
N LEU A 219 -25.85 16.88 2.05
CA LEU A 219 -26.23 16.12 3.24
C LEU A 219 -25.01 15.80 4.12
N THR A 220 -25.26 15.32 5.33
CA THR A 220 -24.20 14.74 6.16
C THR A 220 -23.69 13.45 5.52
N PRO A 221 -22.37 13.31 5.28
CA PRO A 221 -21.82 12.12 4.66
C PRO A 221 -22.11 10.86 5.44
N ASN A 222 -22.36 9.77 4.70
CA ASN A 222 -22.33 8.45 5.28
C ASN A 222 -20.90 8.15 5.79
N GLU A 223 -20.79 7.62 7.01
CA GLU A 223 -19.49 7.37 7.65
C GLU A 223 -18.60 6.42 6.84
N THR A 224 -19.18 5.39 6.21
CA THR A 224 -18.45 4.46 5.35
C THR A 224 -17.93 5.14 4.07
N ALA A 225 -18.75 5.98 3.44
CA ALA A 225 -18.32 6.74 2.26
C ALA A 225 -17.23 7.77 2.62
N ARG A 226 -17.35 8.42 3.78
CA ARG A 226 -16.33 9.34 4.31
C ARG A 226 -15.00 8.62 4.54
N GLN A 227 -15.04 7.43 5.14
CA GLN A 227 -13.85 6.60 5.30
C GLN A 227 -13.27 6.24 3.92
N ALA A 228 -14.09 5.76 2.99
CA ALA A 228 -13.62 5.43 1.64
C ALA A 228 -12.92 6.60 0.90
N VAL A 229 -13.38 7.84 1.13
CA VAL A 229 -12.71 9.04 0.64
C VAL A 229 -11.36 9.27 1.29
N LEU A 230 -11.28 9.17 2.62
CA LEU A 230 -10.00 9.30 3.33
C LEU A 230 -9.02 8.22 2.88
N ASP A 231 -9.50 7.00 2.65
CA ASP A 231 -8.72 5.88 2.15
C ASP A 231 -8.11 6.20 0.77
N ALA A 232 -8.93 6.70 -0.15
CA ALA A 232 -8.48 7.10 -1.47
C ALA A 232 -7.49 8.28 -1.42
N ILE A 233 -7.77 9.31 -0.60
CA ILE A 233 -6.89 10.48 -0.46
C ILE A 233 -5.52 10.08 0.09
N ASN A 234 -5.47 9.08 0.96
CA ASN A 234 -4.21 8.56 1.48
C ASN A 234 -3.51 7.56 0.53
N GLY A 235 -4.00 7.39 -0.70
CA GLY A 235 -3.33 6.67 -1.77
C GLY A 235 -3.89 5.28 -2.09
N TRP A 236 -5.04 4.88 -1.52
CA TRP A 236 -5.70 3.65 -1.98
C TRP A 236 -6.47 3.88 -3.29
N ASP A 237 -5.86 3.47 -4.40
CA ASP A 237 -6.56 3.35 -5.68
C ASP A 237 -6.71 1.86 -6.10
N PRO A 238 -7.86 1.20 -5.82
CA PRO A 238 -8.09 -0.17 -6.26
C PRO A 238 -8.35 -0.30 -7.78
N THR A 239 -8.54 0.83 -8.48
CA THR A 239 -9.00 0.88 -9.88
C THR A 239 -7.88 0.76 -10.89
N GLY A 240 -6.64 1.04 -10.51
CA GLY A 240 -5.50 1.08 -11.43
C GLY A 240 -5.45 2.37 -12.27
N ASN A 241 -5.66 3.52 -11.63
CA ASN A 241 -5.71 4.86 -12.21
C ASN A 241 -6.84 5.02 -13.25
N ALA A 242 -8.05 4.59 -12.89
CA ALA A 242 -9.23 4.76 -13.73
C ALA A 242 -9.74 6.20 -13.70
N LEU A 243 -10.28 6.67 -14.83
CA LEU A 243 -10.91 7.99 -14.97
C LEU A 243 -12.43 7.88 -15.17
N TYR A 244 -12.90 6.69 -15.55
CA TYR A 244 -14.31 6.42 -15.82
C TYR A 244 -14.74 5.12 -15.16
N TYR A 245 -16.05 4.99 -14.92
CA TYR A 245 -16.67 3.74 -14.55
C TYR A 245 -18.11 3.69 -15.09
N PHE A 246 -18.66 2.49 -15.19
CA PHE A 246 -20.07 2.30 -15.53
C PHE A 246 -20.60 0.97 -15.00
N ASN A 247 -21.92 0.90 -14.79
CA ASN A 247 -22.60 -0.35 -14.54
C ASN A 247 -22.99 -0.99 -15.89
N PRO A 248 -22.43 -2.16 -16.27
CA PRO A 248 -22.70 -2.79 -17.56
C PRO A 248 -24.17 -3.21 -17.74
N ASP A 249 -24.92 -3.37 -16.65
CA ASP A 249 -26.32 -3.77 -16.68
C ASP A 249 -27.26 -2.60 -16.99
N THR A 250 -26.81 -1.35 -16.78
CA THR A 250 -27.65 -0.15 -16.93
C THR A 250 -27.05 0.91 -17.87
N ALA A 251 -25.79 0.77 -18.29
CA ALA A 251 -25.11 1.75 -19.12
C ALA A 251 -25.69 1.83 -20.54
N THR A 252 -26.22 3.00 -20.89
CA THR A 252 -26.80 3.28 -22.21
C THR A 252 -25.85 4.03 -23.15
N SER A 253 -24.75 4.59 -22.65
CA SER A 253 -23.79 5.34 -23.45
C SER A 253 -22.92 4.40 -24.31
N ALA A 254 -23.10 4.39 -25.64
CA ALA A 254 -22.24 3.59 -26.53
C ALA A 254 -20.75 3.96 -26.40
N TRP A 255 -20.44 5.23 -26.12
CA TRP A 255 -19.07 5.71 -25.95
C TRP A 255 -18.36 5.07 -24.76
N ILE A 256 -19.05 4.81 -23.64
CA ILE A 256 -18.38 4.26 -22.44
C ILE A 256 -17.85 2.84 -22.69
N TRP A 257 -18.53 2.08 -23.54
CA TRP A 257 -18.11 0.73 -23.94
C TRP A 257 -16.87 0.71 -24.84
N THR A 258 -16.50 1.86 -25.42
CA THR A 258 -15.26 2.01 -26.21
C THR A 258 -14.02 2.26 -25.35
N ARG A 259 -14.20 2.57 -24.06
CA ARG A 259 -13.08 2.86 -23.15
C ARG A 259 -12.32 1.57 -22.81
N PRO A 260 -10.98 1.61 -22.73
CA PRO A 260 -10.19 0.47 -22.25
C PRO A 260 -10.60 0.08 -20.83
N GLN A 261 -11.19 -1.11 -20.68
CA GLN A 261 -11.64 -1.63 -19.39
C GLN A 261 -10.45 -2.16 -18.60
N ILE A 262 -10.35 -1.77 -17.33
CA ILE A 262 -9.26 -2.18 -16.43
C ILE A 262 -9.72 -3.40 -15.62
N LYS A 263 -10.80 -3.25 -14.85
CA LYS A 263 -11.36 -4.30 -13.98
C LYS A 263 -12.80 -4.00 -13.56
N LYS A 264 -13.48 -4.99 -13.00
CA LYS A 264 -14.80 -4.85 -12.39
C LYS A 264 -14.71 -4.96 -10.87
N ILE A 265 -15.29 -4.01 -10.14
CA ILE A 265 -15.42 -4.04 -8.67
C ILE A 265 -16.89 -3.82 -8.34
N GLY A 266 -17.50 -4.81 -7.69
CA GLY A 266 -18.95 -4.80 -7.47
C GLY A 266 -19.70 -4.75 -8.80
N LYS A 267 -20.61 -3.79 -8.95
CA LYS A 267 -21.38 -3.57 -10.17
C LYS A 267 -20.65 -2.71 -11.21
N HIS A 268 -19.56 -2.06 -10.86
CA HIS A 268 -18.89 -1.10 -11.74
C HIS A 268 -17.70 -1.70 -12.48
N ILE A 269 -17.63 -1.46 -13.79
CA ILE A 269 -16.43 -1.63 -14.61
C ILE A 269 -15.68 -0.30 -14.64
N PHE A 270 -14.40 -0.31 -14.26
CA PHE A 270 -13.51 0.86 -14.22
C PHE A 270 -12.63 0.92 -15.47
N CYS A 271 -12.45 2.10 -16.04
CA CYS A 271 -11.84 2.30 -17.36
C CYS A 271 -10.91 3.52 -17.43
N LYS A 272 -10.01 3.52 -18.42
CA LYS A 272 -9.19 4.68 -18.81
C LYS A 272 -9.86 5.53 -19.87
#